data_AF-A0A3A8LHT6-F1
#
_entry.id   AF-A0A3A8LHT6-F1
#
_cell.length_a   1.000
_cell.length_b   1.000
_cell.length_c   1.000
_cell.angle_alpha   90.00
_cell.angle_beta   90.00
_cell.angle_gamma   90.00
#
_symmetry.space_group_name_H-M   'P 1'
#
loop_
_entity.id
_entity.type
_entity.pdbx_description
1 polymer ?
#
loop_
_entity_poly.entity_id
_entity_poly.type
_entity_poly.pdbx_seq_one_letter_code
_entity_poly.pdbx_strand_id
1 'polypeptide(L)'
;MTREYPQEQLLAFVQAMANVAASDGRITEDERQQLDEVVLGMGLSPRDEQVAALIEGEFQKPGRLTDIVSKIEIRELRVSLLRMLVEVACADGEVAAEERASVNEAAKAFGLDASVTDELIDWALASIKLEQREREIMAKLL
;
A
#
# COMPACT_ATOMS: atom_id res chain seq x y z
N MET A 1 -22.95 2.72 6.19
CA MET A 1 -22.97 1.30 5.78
C MET A 1 -21.54 0.79 5.88
N THR A 2 -21.22 -0.01 6.89
CA THR A 2 -19.96 -0.75 6.92
C THR A 2 -20.03 -1.74 5.76
N ARG A 3 -19.24 -1.53 4.71
CA ARG A 3 -19.18 -2.49 3.60
C ARG A 3 -18.49 -3.74 4.15
N GLU A 4 -19.26 -4.81 4.31
CA GLU A 4 -18.71 -6.12 4.65
C GLU A 4 -18.13 -6.73 3.38
N TYR A 5 -16.80 -6.70 3.26
CA TYR A 5 -16.10 -7.49 2.27
C TYR A 5 -15.90 -8.92 2.80
N PRO A 6 -15.85 -9.94 1.93
CA PRO A 6 -15.51 -11.29 2.36
C PRO A 6 -14.15 -11.33 3.06
N GLN A 7 -14.05 -12.10 4.14
CA GLN A 7 -12.82 -12.20 4.94
C GLN A 7 -11.61 -12.58 4.07
N GLU A 8 -11.78 -13.50 3.11
CA GLU A 8 -10.71 -13.90 2.18
C GLU A 8 -10.17 -12.73 1.36
N GLN A 9 -11.05 -11.81 0.94
CA GLN A 9 -10.67 -10.62 0.18
C GLN A 9 -9.91 -9.61 1.05
N LEU A 10 -10.34 -9.45 2.31
CA LEU A 10 -9.64 -8.63 3.30
C LEU A 10 -8.26 -9.21 3.66
N LEU A 11 -8.17 -10.53 3.83
CA LEU A 11 -6.89 -11.20 4.09
C LEU A 11 -5.94 -11.07 2.89
N ALA A 12 -6.42 -11.27 1.65
CA ALA A 12 -5.59 -11.05 0.46
C ALA A 12 -5.09 -9.60 0.36
N PHE A 13 -5.92 -8.64 0.78
CA PHE A 13 -5.53 -7.24 0.86
C PHE A 13 -4.43 -7.00 1.89
N VAL A 14 -4.60 -7.50 3.13
CA VAL A 14 -3.59 -7.39 4.19
C VAL A 14 -2.29 -8.08 3.79
N GLN A 15 -2.37 -9.24 3.13
CA GLN A 15 -1.21 -9.94 2.58
C GLN A 15 -0.45 -9.06 1.60
N ALA A 16 -1.14 -8.36 0.71
CA ALA A 16 -0.50 -7.47 -0.26
C ALA A 16 0.17 -6.28 0.44
N MET A 17 -0.45 -5.71 1.47
CA MET A 17 0.14 -4.61 2.25
C MET A 17 1.40 -5.07 3.00
N ALA A 18 1.35 -6.23 3.64
CA ALA A 18 2.50 -6.80 4.33
C ALA A 18 3.67 -7.11 3.36
N ASN A 19 3.34 -7.59 2.16
CA ASN A 19 4.32 -7.85 1.09
C ASN A 19 5.06 -6.58 0.67
N VAL A 20 4.34 -5.46 0.55
CA VAL A 20 4.88 -4.16 0.14
C VAL A 20 5.78 -3.59 1.24
N ALA A 21 5.31 -3.63 2.48
CA ALA A 21 6.12 -3.23 3.62
C ALA A 21 7.43 -4.05 3.69
N ALA A 22 7.39 -5.34 3.38
CA ALA A 22 8.56 -6.21 3.43
C ALA A 22 9.49 -6.14 2.20
N SER A 23 9.17 -5.30 1.21
CA SER A 23 9.85 -5.30 -0.09
C SER A 23 11.31 -4.82 -0.03
N ASP A 24 11.65 -3.96 0.93
CA ASP A 24 13.00 -3.46 1.17
C ASP A 24 13.86 -4.42 2.05
N GLY A 25 13.25 -5.51 2.53
CA GLY A 25 13.87 -6.53 3.35
C GLY A 25 14.04 -6.15 4.83
N ARG A 26 13.50 -5.01 5.30
CA ARG A 26 13.55 -4.60 6.70
C ARG A 26 12.28 -3.87 7.14
N ILE A 27 11.48 -4.55 7.96
CA ILE A 27 10.34 -3.91 8.62
C ILE A 27 10.78 -3.12 9.85
N THR A 28 10.48 -1.83 9.85
CA THR A 28 10.58 -0.95 11.02
C THR A 28 9.34 -1.07 11.92
N GLU A 29 9.46 -0.64 13.18
CA GLU A 29 8.32 -0.62 14.11
C GLU A 29 7.21 0.31 13.61
N ASP A 30 7.57 1.42 12.97
CA ASP A 30 6.62 2.39 12.42
C ASP A 30 5.80 1.78 11.27
N GLU A 31 6.44 1.02 10.36
CA GLU A 31 5.74 0.32 9.28
C GLU A 31 4.82 -0.78 9.80
N ARG A 32 5.25 -1.50 10.84
CA ARG A 32 4.39 -2.48 11.52
C ARG A 32 3.18 -1.81 12.15
N GLN A 33 3.37 -0.68 12.83
CA GLN A 33 2.27 0.06 13.43
C GLN A 33 1.29 0.59 12.36
N GLN A 34 1.80 1.12 11.25
CA GLN A 34 0.95 1.57 10.14
C GLN A 34 0.15 0.42 9.53
N LEU A 35 0.76 -0.75 9.36
CA LEU A 35 0.06 -1.94 8.89
C LEU A 35 -1.06 -2.36 9.86
N ASP A 36 -0.79 -2.35 11.17
CA ASP A 36 -1.79 -2.64 12.20
C ASP A 36 -2.98 -1.66 12.14
N GLU A 37 -2.73 -0.38 11.92
CA GLU A 37 -3.77 0.64 11.76
C GLU A 37 -4.62 0.39 10.51
N VAL A 38 -4.01 0.00 9.40
CA VAL A 38 -4.73 -0.40 8.18
C VAL A 38 -5.60 -1.63 8.44
N VAL A 39 -5.06 -2.67 9.08
CA VAL A 39 -5.78 -3.91 9.43
C VAL A 39 -7.01 -3.59 10.28
N LEU A 40 -6.86 -2.74 11.29
CA LEU A 40 -7.97 -2.27 12.14
C LEU A 40 -9.00 -1.48 11.33
N GLY A 41 -8.56 -0.59 10.44
CA GLY A 41 -9.43 0.19 9.55
C GLY A 41 -10.25 -0.67 8.59
N MET A 42 -9.77 -1.88 8.27
CA MET A 42 -10.50 -2.88 7.48
C MET A 42 -11.51 -3.71 8.29
N GLY A 43 -11.58 -3.53 9.61
CA GLY A 43 -12.41 -4.33 10.50
C GLY A 43 -11.81 -5.68 10.86
N LEU A 44 -10.52 -5.89 10.59
CA LEU A 44 -9.77 -7.06 11.05
C LEU A 44 -9.04 -6.73 12.35
N SER A 45 -8.59 -7.75 13.08
CA SER A 45 -7.73 -7.58 14.26
C SER A 45 -6.31 -8.00 13.92
N PRO A 46 -5.29 -7.14 14.11
CA PRO A 46 -3.88 -7.54 13.94
C PRO A 46 -3.44 -8.56 15.00
N ARG A 47 -4.21 -8.73 16.08
CA ARG A 47 -3.99 -9.73 17.13
C ARG A 47 -4.68 -11.06 16.85
N ASP A 48 -5.51 -11.13 15.80
CA ASP A 48 -6.07 -12.40 15.36
C ASP A 48 -4.94 -13.30 14.86
N GLU A 49 -4.94 -14.56 15.27
CA GLU A 49 -3.85 -15.50 14.96
C GLU A 49 -3.65 -15.69 13.46
N GLN A 50 -4.75 -15.70 12.68
CA GLN A 50 -4.68 -15.88 11.23
C GLN A 50 -4.08 -14.65 10.55
N VAL A 51 -4.52 -13.46 10.98
CA VAL A 51 -4.01 -12.19 10.43
C VAL A 51 -2.54 -11.99 10.79
N ALA A 52 -2.17 -12.21 12.05
CA ALA A 52 -0.78 -12.09 12.52
C ALA A 52 0.13 -13.07 11.78
N ALA A 53 -0.27 -14.34 11.65
CA ALA A 53 0.52 -15.35 10.95
C ALA A 53 0.70 -15.01 9.45
N LEU A 54 -0.31 -14.43 8.82
CA LEU A 54 -0.25 -13.98 7.43
C LEU A 54 0.77 -12.85 7.24
N ILE A 55 0.73 -11.85 8.12
CA ILE A 55 1.67 -10.71 8.11
C ILE A 55 3.11 -11.19 8.34
N GLU A 56 3.33 -11.99 9.39
CA GLU A 56 4.66 -12.54 9.69
C GLU A 56 5.21 -13.41 8.55
N GLY A 57 4.33 -14.16 7.87
CA GLY A 57 4.71 -14.97 6.71
C GLY A 57 5.29 -14.13 5.57
N GLU A 58 4.63 -13.01 5.24
CA GLU A 58 5.12 -12.08 4.23
C GLU A 58 6.41 -11.38 4.67
N PHE A 59 6.55 -11.04 5.95
CA PHE A 59 7.75 -10.40 6.47
C PHE A 59 8.99 -11.32 6.43
N GLN A 60 8.80 -12.63 6.64
CA GLN A 60 9.91 -13.60 6.58
C GLN A 60 10.28 -13.97 5.15
N LYS A 61 9.29 -14.10 4.28
CA LYS A 61 9.48 -14.52 2.89
C LYS A 61 8.41 -13.88 2.01
N PRO A 62 8.66 -12.66 1.51
CA PRO A 62 7.72 -11.97 0.66
C PRO A 62 7.39 -12.82 -0.57
N GLY A 63 6.09 -13.04 -0.82
CA GLY A 63 5.62 -13.60 -2.07
C GLY A 63 5.83 -12.64 -3.25
N ARG A 64 5.44 -13.06 -4.46
CA ARG A 64 5.30 -12.10 -5.56
C ARG A 64 4.00 -11.33 -5.36
N LEU A 65 4.08 -10.00 -5.35
CA LEU A 65 2.89 -9.14 -5.23
C LEU A 65 1.81 -9.53 -6.25
N THR A 66 2.19 -9.82 -7.49
CA THR A 66 1.29 -10.27 -8.57
C THR A 66 0.46 -11.52 -8.23
N ASP A 67 1.02 -12.44 -7.46
CA ASP A 67 0.34 -13.68 -7.09
C ASP A 67 -0.69 -13.42 -5.98
N ILE A 68 -0.37 -12.49 -5.06
CA ILE A 68 -1.26 -12.09 -3.97
C ILE A 68 -2.44 -11.29 -4.53
N VAL A 69 -2.16 -10.29 -5.37
CA VAL A 69 -3.17 -9.40 -5.95
C VAL A 69 -4.16 -10.12 -6.85
N SER A 70 -3.75 -11.22 -7.50
CA SER A 70 -4.62 -12.04 -8.34
C SER A 70 -5.81 -12.64 -7.57
N LYS A 71 -5.70 -12.78 -6.24
CA LYS A 71 -6.74 -13.30 -5.36
C LYS A 71 -7.81 -12.27 -5.00
N ILE A 72 -7.51 -10.98 -5.18
CA ILE A 72 -8.46 -9.90 -4.91
C ILE A 72 -9.36 -9.77 -6.12
N GLU A 73 -10.65 -10.03 -5.97
CA GLU A 73 -11.66 -9.98 -7.04
C GLU A 73 -12.44 -8.65 -7.02
N ILE A 74 -12.54 -8.04 -5.84
CA ILE A 74 -13.34 -6.84 -5.62
C ILE A 74 -12.60 -5.63 -6.19
N ARG A 75 -13.18 -5.00 -7.22
CA ARG A 75 -12.59 -3.87 -7.94
C ARG A 75 -12.25 -2.71 -7.00
N GLU A 76 -13.11 -2.41 -6.05
CA GLU A 76 -12.87 -1.35 -5.06
C GLU A 76 -11.64 -1.64 -4.19
N LEU A 77 -11.44 -2.90 -3.76
CA LEU A 77 -10.24 -3.29 -3.02
C LEU A 77 -8.98 -3.19 -3.88
N ARG A 78 -9.06 -3.56 -5.17
CA ARG A 78 -7.93 -3.38 -6.10
C ARG A 78 -7.53 -1.91 -6.25
N VAL A 79 -8.51 -1.01 -6.40
CA VAL A 79 -8.26 0.43 -6.51
C VAL A 79 -7.69 0.99 -5.20
N SER A 80 -8.24 0.60 -4.05
CA SER A 80 -7.72 1.01 -2.74
C SER A 80 -6.30 0.52 -2.51
N LEU A 81 -5.98 -0.71 -2.90
CA LEU A 81 -4.64 -1.26 -2.79
C LEU A 81 -3.67 -0.52 -3.70
N LEU A 82 -4.03 -0.29 -4.96
CA LEU A 82 -3.22 0.50 -5.89
C LEU A 82 -2.92 1.90 -5.34
N ARG A 83 -3.93 2.57 -4.77
CA ARG A 83 -3.74 3.89 -4.16
C ARG A 83 -2.68 3.85 -3.05
N MET A 84 -2.73 2.84 -2.17
CA MET A 84 -1.72 2.70 -1.12
C MET A 84 -0.33 2.32 -1.64
N LEU A 85 -0.24 1.48 -2.69
CA LEU A 85 1.05 1.21 -3.35
C LEU A 85 1.70 2.50 -3.85
N VAL A 86 0.91 3.42 -4.41
CA VAL A 86 1.40 4.73 -4.85
C VAL A 86 1.84 5.58 -3.67
N GLU A 87 1.05 5.64 -2.60
CA GLU A 87 1.39 6.41 -1.39
C GLU A 87 2.69 5.93 -0.75
N VAL A 88 2.88 4.61 -0.64
CA VAL A 88 4.12 4.02 -0.10
C VAL A 88 5.30 4.28 -1.02
N ALA A 89 5.15 4.04 -2.33
CA ALA A 89 6.21 4.29 -3.28
C ALA A 89 6.68 5.75 -3.30
N CYS A 90 5.76 6.70 -3.07
CA CYS A 90 6.08 8.13 -3.07
C CYS A 90 6.48 8.68 -1.69
N ALA A 91 6.51 7.87 -0.64
CA ALA A 91 6.54 8.35 0.75
C ALA A 91 7.73 9.24 1.09
N ASP A 92 8.88 9.01 0.45
CA ASP A 92 10.10 9.82 0.62
C ASP A 92 10.14 11.07 -0.30
N GLY A 93 9.13 11.24 -1.16
CA GLY A 93 9.03 12.33 -2.13
C GLY A 93 9.77 12.08 -3.44
N GLU A 94 10.31 10.89 -3.64
CA GLU A 94 10.91 10.40 -4.88
C GLU A 94 10.29 9.04 -5.26
N VAL A 95 10.48 8.62 -6.51
CA VAL A 95 10.08 7.28 -6.97
C VAL A 95 11.10 6.86 -8.01
N ALA A 96 11.84 5.78 -7.76
CA ALA A 96 12.76 5.20 -8.72
C ALA A 96 12.02 4.58 -9.93
N ALA A 97 12.71 4.42 -11.06
CA ALA A 97 12.10 3.84 -12.26
C ALA A 97 11.58 2.41 -12.01
N GLU A 98 12.30 1.65 -11.18
CA GLU A 98 11.97 0.29 -10.77
C GLU A 98 10.72 0.24 -9.89
N GLU A 99 10.53 1.20 -8.99
CA GLU A 99 9.36 1.31 -8.12
C GLU A 99 8.12 1.70 -8.93
N ARG A 100 8.24 2.70 -9.81
CA ARG A 100 7.18 3.05 -10.76
C ARG A 100 6.79 1.86 -11.64
N ALA A 101 7.77 1.12 -12.16
CA ALA A 101 7.50 -0.08 -12.94
C ALA A 101 6.74 -1.13 -12.12
N SER A 102 7.13 -1.35 -10.87
CA SER A 102 6.47 -2.30 -9.97
C SER A 102 5.01 -1.93 -9.67
N VAL A 103 4.72 -0.66 -9.41
CA VAL A 103 3.35 -0.16 -9.22
C VAL A 103 2.51 -0.32 -10.48
N ASN A 104 3.08 -0.06 -11.66
CA ASN A 104 2.40 -0.26 -12.93
C ASN A 104 2.14 -1.75 -13.26
N GLU A 105 3.06 -2.65 -12.91
CA GLU A 105 2.82 -4.09 -13.06
C GLU A 105 1.71 -4.56 -12.11
N ALA A 106 1.63 -4.03 -10.89
CA ALA A 106 0.50 -4.28 -10.00
C ALA A 106 -0.82 -3.75 -10.59
N ALA A 107 -0.83 -2.53 -11.16
CA ALA A 107 -1.99 -1.96 -11.84
C ALA A 107 -2.49 -2.85 -12.99
N LYS A 108 -1.58 -3.35 -13.84
CA LYS A 108 -1.92 -4.29 -14.91
C LYS A 108 -2.49 -5.60 -14.36
N ALA A 109 -1.90 -6.15 -13.30
CA ALA A 109 -2.41 -7.35 -12.65
C ALA A 109 -3.81 -7.15 -12.06
N PHE A 110 -4.16 -5.93 -11.62
CA PHE A 110 -5.50 -5.58 -11.18
C PHE A 110 -6.51 -5.39 -12.33
N GLY A 111 -6.05 -5.33 -13.59
CA GLY A 111 -6.87 -4.92 -14.73
C GLY A 111 -7.18 -3.43 -14.72
N LEU A 112 -6.24 -2.61 -14.21
CA LEU A 112 -6.31 -1.16 -14.18
C LEU A 112 -5.39 -0.57 -15.26
N ASP A 113 -5.68 0.67 -15.66
CA ASP A 113 -4.93 1.36 -16.69
C ASP A 113 -3.61 1.92 -16.13
N ALA A 114 -2.49 1.44 -16.67
CA ALA A 114 -1.16 1.87 -16.26
C ALA A 114 -0.92 3.38 -16.53
N SER A 115 -1.51 3.98 -17.57
CA SER A 115 -1.32 5.42 -17.80
C SER A 115 -2.00 6.25 -16.73
N VAL A 116 -3.18 5.81 -16.27
CA VAL A 116 -3.91 6.47 -15.16
C VAL A 116 -3.17 6.25 -13.84
N THR A 117 -2.54 5.08 -13.65
CA THR A 117 -1.65 4.83 -12.51
C THR A 117 -0.44 5.77 -12.54
N ASP A 118 0.19 5.97 -13.70
CA ASP A 118 1.31 6.91 -13.85
C ASP A 118 0.92 8.35 -13.50
N GLU A 119 -0.27 8.79 -13.93
CA GLU A 119 -0.83 10.10 -13.55
C GLU A 119 -1.05 10.22 -12.03
N LEU A 120 -1.50 9.14 -11.38
CA LEU A 120 -1.69 9.11 -9.93
C LEU A 120 -0.36 9.21 -9.16
N ILE A 121 0.70 8.56 -9.66
CA ILE A 121 2.05 8.68 -9.10
C ILE A 121 2.55 10.13 -9.22
N ASP A 122 2.40 10.74 -10.40
CA ASP A 122 2.81 12.13 -10.64
C ASP A 122 2.06 13.11 -9.72
N TRP A 123 0.76 12.89 -9.55
CA TRP A 123 -0.07 13.68 -8.65
C TRP A 123 0.38 13.54 -7.18
N ALA A 124 0.66 12.32 -6.71
CA ALA A 124 1.10 12.07 -5.34
C ALA A 124 2.43 12.78 -5.03
N LEU A 125 3.41 12.67 -5.93
CA LEU A 125 4.70 13.37 -5.83
C LEU A 125 4.52 14.89 -5.80
N ALA A 126 3.63 15.44 -6.63
CA ALA A 126 3.32 16.86 -6.62
C ALA A 126 2.68 17.29 -5.29
N SER A 127 1.78 16.49 -4.73
CA SER A 127 1.13 16.75 -3.44
C SER A 127 2.15 16.85 -2.30
N ILE A 128 3.08 15.90 -2.22
CA ILE A 128 4.13 15.88 -1.18
C ILE A 128 5.00 17.14 -1.25
N LYS A 129 5.36 17.57 -2.47
CA LYS A 129 6.13 18.81 -2.68
C LYS A 129 5.35 20.05 -2.23
N LEU A 130 4.05 20.08 -2.44
CA LEU A 130 3.19 21.17 -1.96
C LEU A 130 3.17 21.21 -0.42
N GLU A 131 3.02 20.07 0.24
CA GLU A 131 3.04 19.97 1.71
C GLU A 131 4.40 20.34 2.32
N GLN A 132 5.51 19.92 1.68
CA GLN A 132 6.85 20.34 2.09
C GLN A 132 7.00 21.86 2.00
N ARG A 133 6.57 22.46 0.88
CA ARG A 133 6.60 23.92 0.69
C ARG A 133 5.74 24.67 1.70
N GLU A 134 4.56 24.14 2.04
CA GLU A 134 3.71 24.71 3.09
C GLU A 134 4.46 24.73 4.43
N ARG A 135 5.07 23.61 4.82
CA ARG A 135 5.86 23.51 6.05
C ARG A 135 7.00 24.53 6.10
N GLU A 136 7.73 24.72 4.99
CA GLU A 136 8.79 25.73 4.88
C GLU A 136 8.27 27.17 5.03
N ILE A 137 7.09 27.47 4.48
CA ILE A 137 6.46 28.79 4.62
C ILE A 137 6.05 29.02 6.07
N MET A 138 5.38 28.04 6.69
CA MET A 138 4.93 28.11 8.08
C MET A 138 6.10 28.25 9.06
N ALA A 139 7.22 27.57 8.80
CA ALA A 139 8.43 27.69 9.61
C ALA A 139 9.05 29.10 9.62
N LYS A 140 8.76 29.94 8.61
CA LYS A 140 9.21 31.35 8.57
C LYS A 140 8.30 32.29 9.38
N LEU A 141 7.11 31.83 9.75
CA LEU A 141 6.15 32.58 10.55
C LEU A 141 6.30 32.33 12.06
N LEU A 142 7.07 31.32 12.44
CA LEU A 142 7.44 30.97 13.82
C LEU A 142 8.82 31.54 14.17
#